data_AF-O43699-F1
#
_entry.id   AF-O43699-F1
#
_cell.length_a   1.000
_cell.length_b   1.000
_cell.length_c   1.000
_cell.angle_alpha   90.00
_cell.angle_beta   90.00
_cell.angle_gamma   90.00
#
_symmetry.space_group_name_H-M   'P 1'
#
loop_
_entity.id
_entity.type
_entity.pdbx_description
1 polymer ?
#
loop_
_entity_poly.entity_id
_entity_poly.type
_entity_poly.pdbx_seq_one_letter_code
_entity_poly.pdbx_strand_id
1 'polypeptide(L)'
;MQGAQEASASEMLPLLLPLLWAGALAQERRFQLEGPESLTVQEGLCVLVPCRLPTTLPASYYGYGYWFLEGADVPVATNDPDEEVQEETRGRFHLLWDPRRKNCSLSIRDARRRDNAAYFFRLKSKWMKYGYTSSKLSVRVMALTHRPNISIPGTLESGHPSNLTCSVPWVCEQGTPPIFSWMSAAPTSLGPRTTQSSVLTITPRPQDHSTNLTCQVTFPGAGVTMERTIQLNVSYAPQKVAISIFQGNSAAFKILQNTSSLPVLEGQALRLLCDADGNPPAHLSWFQGFPALNATPISNTGVLELPQVGSAEEGDFTCRAQHPLGSLQISLSLFVHWKPEGRAGGVLGAVWGASITTLVFLCVCFIFRVKTRRKKAAQPVQNTDDVNPVMVSGSRGHQHQFQTGIVSDHPAEAGPISEDEQELHYAVLHFHKVQPQEPKVTDTEYSEIKIHK
;
A
#
# COMPACT_ATOMS: atom_id res chain seq x y z
N MET A 1 -47.71 74.14 66.03
CA MET A 1 -47.37 72.71 66.00
C MET A 1 -48.66 71.91 65.94
N GLN A 2 -49.06 71.45 64.75
CA GLN A 2 -49.94 70.31 64.45
C GLN A 2 -50.41 70.48 63.00
N GLY A 3 -49.60 69.95 62.09
CA GLY A 3 -49.93 69.75 60.69
C GLY A 3 -49.35 68.38 60.34
N ALA A 4 -49.98 67.32 60.87
CA ALA A 4 -49.67 65.95 60.51
C ALA A 4 -50.34 65.69 59.16
N GLN A 5 -49.55 65.80 58.09
CA GLN A 5 -49.99 65.44 56.75
C GLN A 5 -49.97 63.91 56.67
N GLU A 6 -51.17 63.33 56.76
CA GLU A 6 -51.43 61.91 56.71
C GLU A 6 -51.15 61.41 55.28
N ALA A 7 -49.95 60.90 55.05
CA ALA A 7 -49.57 60.28 53.79
C ALA A 7 -50.41 59.00 53.62
N SER A 8 -51.37 59.09 52.70
CA SER A 8 -52.32 58.03 52.36
C SER A 8 -51.59 56.71 52.05
N ALA A 9 -51.94 55.66 52.79
CA ALA A 9 -51.39 54.31 52.70
C ALA A 9 -51.62 53.59 51.35
N SER A 10 -52.19 54.28 50.35
CA SER A 10 -52.47 53.70 49.03
C SER A 10 -51.23 53.57 48.14
N GLU A 11 -50.15 54.32 48.41
CA GLU A 11 -48.93 54.27 47.59
C GLU A 11 -47.94 53.15 47.97
N MET A 12 -48.12 52.46 49.10
CA MET A 12 -47.23 51.35 49.50
C MET A 12 -47.61 50.00 48.89
N LEU A 13 -48.85 49.83 48.40
CA LEU A 13 -49.30 48.54 47.88
C LEU A 13 -48.59 48.11 46.57
N PRO A 14 -48.27 48.98 45.60
CA PRO A 14 -47.54 48.54 44.40
C PRO A 14 -46.06 48.21 44.66
N LEU A 15 -45.47 48.63 45.80
CA LEU A 15 -44.07 48.31 46.14
C LEU A 15 -43.89 46.92 46.76
N LEU A 16 -44.95 46.29 47.30
CA LEU A 16 -44.87 44.96 47.89
C LEU A 16 -44.99 43.83 46.85
N LEU A 17 -45.64 44.09 45.72
CA LEU A 17 -45.82 43.12 44.65
C LEU A 17 -44.47 42.63 44.06
N PRO A 18 -43.50 43.50 43.74
CA PRO A 18 -42.17 43.08 43.28
C PRO A 18 -41.40 42.21 44.28
N LEU A 19 -41.54 42.46 45.59
CA LEU A 19 -40.83 41.68 46.61
C LEU A 19 -41.37 40.25 46.75
N LEU A 20 -42.67 40.04 46.54
CA LEU A 20 -43.26 38.70 46.55
C LEU A 20 -42.79 37.86 45.35
N TRP A 21 -42.59 38.48 44.17
CA TRP A 21 -42.03 37.76 43.02
C TRP A 21 -40.53 37.53 43.11
N ALA A 22 -39.77 38.42 43.75
CA ALA A 22 -38.36 38.19 44.02
C ALA A 22 -38.14 36.94 44.90
N GLY A 23 -39.03 36.70 45.87
CA GLY A 23 -39.00 35.49 46.71
C GLY A 23 -39.29 34.21 45.93
N ALA A 24 -40.28 34.23 45.04
CA ALA A 24 -40.65 33.07 44.22
C ALA A 24 -39.54 32.67 43.24
N LEU A 25 -38.95 33.64 42.52
CA LEU A 25 -37.84 33.38 41.59
C LEU A 25 -36.54 32.96 42.33
N ALA A 26 -36.29 33.51 43.52
CA ALA A 26 -35.14 33.13 44.34
C ALA A 26 -35.26 31.71 44.91
N GLN A 27 -36.48 31.23 45.17
CA GLN A 27 -36.73 29.88 45.69
C GLN A 27 -36.32 28.81 44.66
N GLU A 28 -36.59 29.03 43.36
CA GLU A 28 -36.30 28.06 42.30
C GLU A 28 -34.79 27.72 42.21
N ARG A 29 -33.92 28.74 42.31
CA ARG A 29 -32.46 28.55 42.20
C ARG A 29 -31.84 27.82 43.38
N ARG A 30 -32.43 27.91 44.58
CA ARG A 30 -31.86 27.30 45.82
C ARG A 30 -31.82 25.78 45.78
N PHE A 31 -32.55 25.18 44.83
CA PHE A 31 -32.75 23.74 44.72
C PHE A 31 -32.28 23.19 43.37
N GLN A 32 -31.42 23.92 42.66
CA GLN A 32 -30.83 23.45 41.42
C GLN A 32 -29.46 22.79 41.69
N LEU A 33 -29.19 21.69 41.01
CA LEU A 33 -27.87 21.09 40.98
C LEU A 33 -26.94 21.96 40.14
N GLU A 34 -25.70 22.11 40.59
CA GLU A 34 -24.67 22.77 39.80
C GLU A 34 -24.01 21.72 38.88
N GLY A 35 -24.24 21.86 37.59
CA GLY A 35 -23.71 20.97 36.56
C GLY A 35 -24.27 21.31 35.19
N PRO A 36 -23.80 20.64 34.13
CA PRO A 36 -24.35 20.81 32.80
C PRO A 36 -25.75 20.19 32.72
N GLU A 37 -26.66 20.83 31.98
CA GLU A 37 -28.00 20.29 31.70
C GLU A 37 -27.94 19.12 30.71
N SER A 38 -26.92 19.09 29.85
CA SER A 38 -26.66 17.97 28.94
C SER A 38 -25.19 17.74 28.67
N LEU A 39 -24.84 16.49 28.36
CA LEU A 39 -23.48 16.07 28.03
C LEU A 39 -23.50 15.03 26.92
N THR A 40 -22.51 15.08 26.04
CA THR A 40 -22.35 14.11 24.95
C THR A 40 -21.20 13.15 25.26
N VAL A 41 -21.37 11.89 24.85
CA VAL A 41 -20.33 10.86 24.93
C VAL A 41 -20.47 9.94 23.73
N GLN A 42 -19.37 9.35 23.26
CA GLN A 42 -19.43 8.36 22.19
C GLN A 42 -19.58 6.94 22.72
N GLU A 43 -20.23 6.07 21.94
CA GLU A 43 -20.38 4.65 22.27
C GLU A 43 -19.02 3.99 22.55
N GLY A 44 -18.96 3.16 23.58
CA GLY A 44 -17.75 2.47 24.04
C GLY A 44 -16.80 3.32 24.89
N LEU A 45 -16.96 4.64 24.94
CA LEU A 45 -16.13 5.52 25.78
C LEU A 45 -16.78 5.76 27.15
N CYS A 46 -16.11 6.53 28.00
CA CYS A 46 -16.63 6.96 29.29
C CYS A 46 -16.77 8.48 29.36
N VAL A 47 -17.58 8.95 30.30
CA VAL A 47 -17.74 10.37 30.60
C VAL A 47 -17.89 10.57 32.10
N LEU A 48 -17.27 11.64 32.61
CA LEU A 48 -17.50 12.13 33.95
C LEU A 48 -18.51 13.27 33.86
N VAL A 49 -19.68 13.08 34.45
CA VAL A 49 -20.69 14.12 34.62
C VAL A 49 -20.37 14.87 35.91
N PRO A 50 -19.91 16.13 35.83
CA PRO A 50 -19.71 16.93 37.03
C PRO A 50 -21.05 17.32 37.64
N CYS A 51 -21.17 17.15 38.96
CA CYS A 51 -22.34 17.56 39.72
C CYS A 51 -21.91 18.05 41.10
N ARG A 52 -22.44 19.21 41.52
CA ARG A 52 -22.36 19.69 42.90
C ARG A 52 -23.73 20.01 43.47
N LEU A 53 -23.89 19.70 44.76
CA LEU A 53 -25.08 20.03 45.51
C LEU A 53 -25.10 21.52 45.89
N PRO A 54 -26.28 22.14 45.94
CA PRO A 54 -26.41 23.53 46.34
C PRO A 54 -25.83 23.77 47.74
N THR A 55 -25.28 24.96 47.95
CA THR A 55 -24.59 25.33 49.18
C THR A 55 -25.50 25.32 50.42
N THR A 56 -26.81 25.38 50.23
CA THR A 56 -27.85 25.32 51.28
C THR A 56 -27.91 23.99 52.03
N LEU A 57 -27.35 22.90 51.49
CA LEU A 57 -27.35 21.61 52.17
C LEU A 57 -26.44 21.65 53.42
N PRO A 58 -26.93 21.25 54.61
CA PRO A 58 -26.13 21.23 55.83
C PRO A 58 -24.88 20.36 55.68
N ALA A 59 -23.72 20.86 56.12
CA ALA A 59 -22.46 20.12 56.08
C ALA A 59 -22.50 18.82 56.93
N SER A 60 -23.43 18.75 57.89
CA SER A 60 -23.69 17.58 58.74
C SER A 60 -24.59 16.53 58.09
N TYR A 61 -24.95 16.66 56.81
CA TYR A 61 -25.78 15.66 56.14
C TYR A 61 -25.04 14.32 56.03
N TYR A 62 -25.55 13.32 56.75
CA TYR A 62 -25.13 11.92 56.64
C TYR A 62 -26.26 11.15 55.96
N GLY A 63 -26.19 11.06 54.64
CA GLY A 63 -27.10 10.24 53.86
C GLY A 63 -26.45 9.77 52.58
N TYR A 64 -27.24 9.06 51.81
CA TYR A 64 -26.83 8.43 50.56
C TYR A 64 -27.33 9.23 49.37
N GLY A 65 -26.55 9.20 48.30
CA GLY A 65 -26.86 9.78 47.01
C GLY A 65 -27.28 8.71 46.02
N TYR A 66 -28.23 9.05 45.16
CA TYR A 66 -28.81 8.13 44.19
C TYR A 66 -29.01 8.85 42.86
N TRP A 67 -28.50 8.28 41.78
CA TRP A 67 -28.87 8.68 40.42
C TRP A 67 -29.96 7.75 39.91
N PHE A 68 -31.00 8.34 39.34
CA PHE A 68 -32.11 7.63 38.73
C PHE A 68 -32.22 7.98 37.26
N LEU A 69 -32.62 6.99 36.46
CA LEU A 69 -33.16 7.21 35.13
C LEU A 69 -34.55 7.86 35.24
N GLU A 70 -34.90 8.78 34.35
CA GLU A 70 -36.22 9.38 34.32
C GLU A 70 -37.33 8.32 34.19
N GLY A 71 -38.33 8.40 35.07
CA GLY A 71 -39.44 7.45 35.14
C GLY A 71 -39.11 6.10 35.79
N ALA A 72 -37.85 5.87 36.20
CA ALA A 72 -37.46 4.63 36.89
C ALA A 72 -37.50 4.77 38.42
N ASP A 73 -37.90 3.68 39.08
CA ASP A 73 -37.95 3.58 40.54
C ASP A 73 -36.70 2.94 41.17
N VAL A 74 -35.89 2.24 40.37
CA VAL A 74 -34.61 1.62 40.78
C VAL A 74 -33.45 2.54 40.35
N PRO A 75 -32.47 2.84 41.21
CA PRO A 75 -31.37 3.73 40.87
C PRO A 75 -30.41 3.08 39.86
N VAL A 76 -29.79 3.92 39.03
CA VAL A 76 -28.70 3.50 38.12
C VAL A 76 -27.34 3.49 38.80
N ALA A 77 -27.18 4.31 39.85
CA ALA A 77 -25.99 4.32 40.71
C ALA A 77 -26.35 4.86 42.08
N THR A 78 -25.79 4.26 43.11
CA THR A 78 -25.92 4.68 44.50
C THR A 78 -24.67 4.34 45.28
N ASN A 79 -24.44 5.04 46.39
CA ASN A 79 -23.44 4.67 47.38
C ASN A 79 -24.05 4.01 48.64
N ASP A 80 -25.37 3.78 48.63
CA ASP A 80 -26.07 3.01 49.65
C ASP A 80 -25.80 1.51 49.45
N PRO A 81 -25.13 0.82 50.40
CA PRO A 81 -24.80 -0.59 50.25
C PRO A 81 -26.03 -1.51 50.30
N ASP A 82 -27.15 -1.02 50.85
CA ASP A 82 -28.37 -1.82 51.06
C ASP A 82 -29.37 -1.72 49.89
N GLU A 83 -29.08 -0.88 48.88
CA GLU A 83 -29.98 -0.62 47.76
C GLU A 83 -29.47 -1.29 46.46
N GLU A 84 -30.35 -2.03 45.80
CA GLU A 84 -30.06 -2.60 44.48
C GLU A 84 -30.05 -1.53 43.38
N VAL A 85 -29.22 -1.74 42.37
CA VAL A 85 -29.10 -0.88 41.19
C VAL A 85 -29.60 -1.60 39.95
N GLN A 86 -30.01 -0.84 38.92
CA GLN A 86 -30.43 -1.40 37.64
C GLN A 86 -29.30 -2.26 37.04
N GLU A 87 -29.65 -3.49 36.67
CA GLU A 87 -28.70 -4.51 36.21
C GLU A 87 -27.94 -4.04 34.96
N GLU A 88 -28.59 -3.30 34.05
CA GLU A 88 -27.96 -2.77 32.84
C GLU A 88 -26.83 -1.76 33.13
N THR A 89 -26.91 -1.05 34.26
CA THR A 89 -25.97 0.00 34.67
C THR A 89 -24.98 -0.47 35.72
N ARG A 90 -25.22 -1.64 36.31
CA ARG A 90 -24.40 -2.26 37.34
C ARG A 90 -22.95 -2.39 36.89
N GLY A 91 -22.03 -1.85 37.70
CA GLY A 91 -20.59 -1.86 37.41
C GLY A 91 -20.13 -0.88 36.31
N ARG A 92 -21.04 -0.20 35.61
CA ARG A 92 -20.72 0.82 34.59
C ARG A 92 -20.92 2.24 35.12
N PHE A 93 -21.98 2.45 35.88
CA PHE A 93 -22.34 3.73 36.44
C PHE A 93 -21.81 3.81 37.88
N HIS A 94 -21.00 4.83 38.16
CA HIS A 94 -20.39 5.03 39.47
C HIS A 94 -20.65 6.43 39.99
N LEU A 95 -21.30 6.52 41.14
CA LEU A 95 -21.49 7.78 41.84
C LEU A 95 -20.21 8.15 42.61
N LEU A 96 -19.60 9.29 42.27
CA LEU A 96 -18.45 9.86 42.98
C LEU A 96 -18.93 10.74 44.15
N TRP A 97 -19.63 10.11 45.09
CA TRP A 97 -20.23 10.77 46.24
C TRP A 97 -19.18 11.26 47.23
N ASP A 98 -19.15 12.57 47.49
CA ASP A 98 -18.45 13.15 48.63
C ASP A 98 -19.30 14.27 49.24
N PRO A 99 -19.98 14.03 50.38
CA PRO A 99 -20.88 15.01 50.99
C PRO A 99 -20.12 16.24 51.49
N ARG A 100 -18.86 16.10 51.91
CA ARG A 100 -18.04 17.23 52.40
C ARG A 100 -17.68 18.17 51.26
N ARG A 101 -17.39 17.60 50.09
CA ARG A 101 -17.15 18.35 48.84
C ARG A 101 -18.43 18.67 48.07
N LYS A 102 -19.60 18.28 48.60
CA LYS A 102 -20.91 18.39 47.94
C LYS A 102 -20.91 17.76 46.54
N ASN A 103 -20.08 16.73 46.34
CA ASN A 103 -19.87 16.10 45.05
C ASN A 103 -20.94 15.03 44.81
N CYS A 104 -21.72 15.19 43.76
CA CYS A 104 -22.71 14.24 43.28
C CYS A 104 -22.38 13.71 41.88
N SER A 105 -21.13 13.87 41.43
CA SER A 105 -20.71 13.57 40.05
C SER A 105 -20.94 12.10 39.70
N LEU A 106 -21.37 11.85 38.47
CA LEU A 106 -21.63 10.51 37.95
C LEU A 106 -20.60 10.15 36.90
N SER A 107 -19.87 9.06 37.10
CA SER A 107 -18.98 8.48 36.11
C SER A 107 -19.72 7.38 35.36
N ILE A 108 -19.83 7.51 34.04
CA ILE A 108 -20.44 6.50 33.16
C ILE A 108 -19.34 5.86 32.34
N ARG A 109 -19.14 4.55 32.48
CA ARG A 109 -18.17 3.74 31.70
C ARG A 109 -18.89 2.94 30.62
N ASP A 110 -18.14 2.60 29.57
CA ASP A 110 -18.62 1.77 28.46
C ASP A 110 -19.99 2.24 27.95
N ALA A 111 -20.08 3.52 27.57
CA ALA A 111 -21.33 4.17 27.19
C ALA A 111 -22.00 3.44 26.02
N ARG A 112 -23.32 3.25 26.12
CA ARG A 112 -24.12 2.52 25.13
C ARG A 112 -25.21 3.42 24.59
N ARG A 113 -25.69 3.16 23.36
CA ARG A 113 -26.82 3.92 22.79
C ARG A 113 -28.06 3.97 23.69
N ARG A 114 -28.32 2.91 24.46
CA ARG A 114 -29.44 2.82 25.41
C ARG A 114 -29.29 3.72 26.64
N ASP A 115 -28.09 4.21 26.94
CA ASP A 115 -27.84 5.17 28.02
C ASP A 115 -28.23 6.62 27.62
N ASN A 116 -28.74 6.82 26.40
CA ASN A 116 -29.22 8.12 25.94
C ASN A 116 -30.56 8.46 26.61
N ALA A 117 -30.50 9.18 27.73
CA ALA A 117 -31.65 9.50 28.54
C ALA A 117 -31.41 10.70 29.47
N ALA A 118 -32.47 11.12 30.15
CA ALA A 118 -32.41 12.08 31.24
C ALA A 118 -32.32 11.36 32.60
N TYR A 119 -31.49 11.91 33.47
CA TYR A 119 -31.20 11.41 34.80
C TYR A 119 -31.43 12.49 35.85
N PHE A 120 -31.81 12.10 37.05
CA PHE A 120 -31.95 13.03 38.17
C PHE A 120 -31.36 12.44 39.45
N PHE A 121 -30.89 13.33 40.33
CA PHE A 121 -30.26 12.93 41.59
C PHE A 121 -31.26 13.01 42.76
N ARG A 122 -31.14 12.08 43.69
CA ARG A 122 -31.86 12.08 44.97
C ARG A 122 -30.89 11.90 46.13
N LEU A 123 -31.25 12.50 47.25
CA LEU A 123 -30.63 12.34 48.56
C LEU A 123 -31.61 11.58 49.45
N LYS A 124 -31.18 10.49 50.07
CA LYS A 124 -31.97 9.80 51.09
C LYS A 124 -31.15 9.62 52.36
N SER A 125 -31.76 9.94 53.49
CA SER A 125 -31.28 9.68 54.84
C SER A 125 -32.44 9.13 55.66
N LYS A 126 -32.19 8.70 56.90
CA LYS A 126 -33.24 8.22 57.80
C LYS A 126 -34.36 9.25 58.04
N TRP A 127 -34.04 10.54 58.01
CA TRP A 127 -34.97 11.62 58.38
C TRP A 127 -35.48 12.44 57.19
N MET A 128 -34.75 12.40 56.07
CA MET A 128 -35.00 13.28 54.93
C MET A 128 -34.77 12.53 53.62
N LYS A 129 -35.77 12.57 52.75
CA LYS A 129 -35.70 12.16 51.34
C LYS A 129 -35.95 13.39 50.48
N TYR A 130 -35.04 13.67 49.56
CA TYR A 130 -35.10 14.82 48.68
C TYR A 130 -34.69 14.44 47.26
N GLY A 131 -35.33 15.03 46.26
CA GLY A 131 -35.04 14.75 44.85
C GLY A 131 -34.98 16.01 44.02
N TYR A 132 -33.92 16.12 43.21
CA TYR A 132 -33.68 17.22 42.29
C TYR A 132 -34.33 16.94 40.93
N THR A 133 -35.64 16.71 40.92
CA THR A 133 -36.37 16.27 39.71
C THR A 133 -36.52 17.35 38.64
N SER A 134 -36.41 18.63 39.01
CA SER A 134 -36.42 19.76 38.07
C SER A 134 -35.05 20.00 37.42
N SER A 135 -33.96 19.62 38.09
CA SER A 135 -32.59 19.73 37.58
C SER A 135 -32.12 18.41 36.99
N LYS A 136 -32.68 18.06 35.84
CA LYS A 136 -32.31 16.84 35.12
C LYS A 136 -31.04 17.04 34.31
N LEU A 137 -30.25 15.98 34.23
CA LEU A 137 -29.10 15.87 33.34
C LEU A 137 -29.48 14.98 32.15
N SER A 138 -29.31 15.46 30.93
CA SER A 138 -29.49 14.66 29.72
C SER A 138 -28.15 14.15 29.19
N VAL A 139 -27.95 12.83 29.17
CA VAL A 139 -26.79 12.20 28.53
C VAL A 139 -27.15 11.82 27.11
N ARG A 140 -26.40 12.31 26.12
CA ARG A 140 -26.59 11.98 24.71
C ARG A 140 -25.44 11.13 24.21
N VAL A 141 -25.73 9.89 23.87
CA VAL A 141 -24.74 8.95 23.34
C VAL A 141 -24.72 9.02 21.82
N MET A 142 -23.54 9.34 21.28
CA MET A 142 -23.27 9.49 19.85
C MET A 142 -22.53 8.26 19.32
N ALA A 143 -22.65 8.01 18.01
CA ALA A 143 -21.83 6.98 17.37
C ALA A 143 -20.35 7.30 17.56
N LEU A 144 -19.55 6.26 17.80
CA LEU A 144 -18.10 6.37 17.84
C LEU A 144 -17.60 6.72 16.42
N THR A 145 -16.85 7.80 16.30
CA THR A 145 -16.34 8.28 14.99
C THR A 145 -14.82 8.31 14.92
N HIS A 146 -14.16 8.32 16.07
CA HIS A 146 -12.71 8.35 16.12
C HIS A 146 -12.14 7.01 15.66
N ARG A 147 -11.23 7.07 14.69
CA ARG A 147 -10.52 5.89 14.18
C ARG A 147 -9.19 5.69 14.92
N PRO A 148 -8.72 4.45 15.08
CA PRO A 148 -7.41 4.19 15.67
C PRO A 148 -6.29 4.81 14.83
N ASN A 149 -5.19 5.17 15.45
CA ASN A 149 -4.02 5.70 14.76
C ASN A 149 -2.99 4.59 14.52
N ILE A 150 -2.52 4.45 13.29
CA ILE A 150 -1.44 3.51 12.94
C ILE A 150 -0.17 4.33 12.71
N SER A 151 0.83 4.10 13.56
CA SER A 151 2.14 4.75 13.50
C SER A 151 3.19 3.76 13.01
N ILE A 152 3.95 4.17 11.99
CA ILE A 152 5.08 3.42 11.44
C ILE A 152 6.35 4.24 11.74
N PRO A 153 7.26 3.73 12.59
CA PRO A 153 8.53 4.39 12.82
C PRO A 153 9.44 4.18 11.60
N GLY A 154 9.70 5.26 10.86
CA GLY A 154 10.61 5.23 9.71
C GLY A 154 10.01 4.61 8.44
N THR A 155 10.89 4.18 7.53
CA THR A 155 10.55 3.56 6.25
C THR A 155 10.53 2.04 6.37
N LEU A 156 9.57 1.39 5.72
CA LEU A 156 9.47 -0.07 5.72
C LEU A 156 10.41 -0.64 4.66
N GLU A 157 11.55 -1.18 5.07
CA GLU A 157 12.48 -1.82 4.13
C GLU A 157 12.14 -3.29 3.90
N SER A 158 12.21 -3.72 2.64
CA SER A 158 11.92 -5.10 2.30
C SER A 158 12.91 -6.07 2.95
N GLY A 159 12.38 -7.14 3.55
CA GLY A 159 13.15 -8.16 4.26
C GLY A 159 13.55 -7.77 5.70
N HIS A 160 13.40 -6.50 6.09
CA HIS A 160 13.75 -6.03 7.42
C HIS A 160 12.50 -5.94 8.33
N PRO A 161 12.51 -6.56 9.52
CA PRO A 161 11.39 -6.49 10.44
C PRO A 161 11.24 -5.07 11.02
N SER A 162 10.00 -4.56 11.05
CA SER A 162 9.66 -3.22 11.58
C SER A 162 8.47 -3.30 12.52
N ASN A 163 8.49 -2.50 13.60
CA ASN A 163 7.43 -2.48 14.61
C ASN A 163 6.44 -1.36 14.35
N LEU A 164 5.18 -1.70 14.09
CA LEU A 164 4.09 -0.75 13.86
C LEU A 164 3.22 -0.70 15.11
N THR A 165 2.69 0.47 15.41
CA THR A 165 1.83 0.65 16.58
C THR A 165 0.45 1.12 16.16
N CYS A 166 -0.58 0.37 16.52
CA CYS A 166 -1.96 0.84 16.48
C CYS A 166 -2.35 1.36 17.87
N SER A 167 -2.84 2.59 17.94
CA SER A 167 -3.11 3.28 19.21
C SER A 167 -4.45 4.01 19.21
N VAL A 168 -5.01 4.14 20.40
CA VAL A 168 -6.34 4.69 20.64
C VAL A 168 -6.33 5.59 21.88
N PRO A 169 -5.99 6.88 21.72
CA PRO A 169 -5.67 7.77 22.85
C PRO A 169 -6.90 8.22 23.67
N TRP A 170 -8.11 7.95 23.20
CA TRP A 170 -9.36 8.37 23.83
C TRP A 170 -9.97 7.30 24.76
N VAL A 171 -9.28 6.16 24.98
CA VAL A 171 -9.83 5.05 25.76
C VAL A 171 -9.87 5.45 27.23
N CYS A 172 -10.93 5.05 27.91
CA CYS A 172 -11.01 5.18 29.34
C CYS A 172 -10.27 4.07 30.07
N GLU A 173 -9.32 4.44 30.92
CA GLU A 173 -8.50 3.49 31.67
C GLU A 173 -9.31 2.58 32.61
N GLN A 174 -10.37 3.12 33.20
CA GLN A 174 -11.23 2.37 34.13
C GLN A 174 -12.39 1.63 33.43
N GLY A 175 -12.53 1.78 32.11
CA GLY A 175 -13.53 1.05 31.32
C GLY A 175 -13.08 -0.38 30.97
N THR A 176 -13.89 -1.08 30.20
CA THR A 176 -13.50 -2.41 29.72
C THR A 176 -12.41 -2.27 28.64
N PRO A 177 -11.23 -2.93 28.78
CA PRO A 177 -10.13 -2.76 27.83
C PRO A 177 -10.51 -3.16 26.39
N PRO A 178 -10.15 -2.36 25.38
CA PRO A 178 -10.46 -2.64 23.97
C PRO A 178 -9.57 -3.74 23.41
N ILE A 179 -10.09 -4.55 22.48
CA ILE A 179 -9.39 -5.66 21.82
C ILE A 179 -8.86 -5.19 20.46
N PHE A 180 -7.57 -5.37 20.21
CA PHE A 180 -6.94 -5.03 18.94
C PHE A 180 -6.77 -6.28 18.08
N SER A 181 -7.06 -6.15 16.79
CA SER A 181 -6.79 -7.13 15.75
C SER A 181 -6.12 -6.48 14.55
N TRP A 182 -5.29 -7.24 13.86
CA TRP A 182 -4.55 -6.78 12.68
C TRP A 182 -4.86 -7.69 11.50
N MET A 183 -4.97 -7.12 10.31
CA MET A 183 -5.13 -7.84 9.05
C MET A 183 -4.09 -7.32 8.05
N SER A 184 -3.26 -8.23 7.53
CA SER A 184 -2.20 -7.91 6.57
C SER A 184 -1.95 -9.10 5.65
N ALA A 185 -1.59 -8.82 4.39
CA ALA A 185 -1.06 -9.82 3.45
C ALA A 185 0.43 -10.12 3.67
N ALA A 186 1.15 -9.19 4.33
CA ALA A 186 2.56 -9.34 4.65
C ALA A 186 2.75 -10.27 5.85
N PRO A 187 3.91 -10.94 5.96
CA PRO A 187 4.28 -11.71 7.15
C PRO A 187 4.32 -10.81 8.39
N THR A 188 3.57 -11.20 9.42
CA THR A 188 3.45 -10.43 10.66
C THR A 188 3.54 -11.31 11.89
N SER A 189 3.96 -10.73 13.02
CA SER A 189 3.90 -11.34 14.34
C SER A 189 3.40 -10.32 15.36
N LEU A 190 2.54 -10.79 16.28
CA LEU A 190 1.95 -9.95 17.31
C LEU A 190 3.01 -9.62 18.37
N GLY A 191 3.19 -8.33 18.63
CA GLY A 191 4.08 -7.80 19.65
C GLY A 191 3.36 -7.49 20.96
N PRO A 192 3.96 -6.65 21.83
CA PRO A 192 3.36 -6.26 23.09
C PRO A 192 2.06 -5.45 22.90
N ARG A 193 1.14 -5.60 23.86
CA ARG A 193 -0.15 -4.90 23.90
C ARG A 193 -0.31 -4.18 25.23
N THR A 194 -0.89 -2.99 25.18
CA THR A 194 -1.37 -2.23 26.34
C THR A 194 -2.89 -2.05 26.25
N THR A 195 -3.49 -1.36 27.21
CA THR A 195 -4.92 -1.00 27.17
C THR A 195 -5.25 0.00 26.06
N GLN A 196 -4.26 0.75 25.55
CA GLN A 196 -4.46 1.82 24.57
C GLN A 196 -3.71 1.58 23.26
N SER A 197 -2.90 0.53 23.17
CA SER A 197 -2.12 0.24 21.96
C SER A 197 -1.81 -1.24 21.76
N SER A 198 -1.54 -1.61 20.52
CA SER A 198 -1.06 -2.92 20.11
C SER A 198 0.09 -2.74 19.13
N VAL A 199 1.17 -3.49 19.33
CA VAL A 199 2.34 -3.49 18.45
C VAL A 199 2.30 -4.70 17.53
N LEU A 200 2.57 -4.48 16.25
CA LEU A 200 2.69 -5.50 15.21
C LEU A 200 4.09 -5.44 14.61
N THR A 201 4.79 -6.56 14.59
CA THR A 201 6.06 -6.67 13.87
C THR A 201 5.78 -7.18 12.46
N ILE A 202 6.10 -6.40 11.43
CA ILE A 202 5.91 -6.76 10.01
C ILE A 202 7.27 -6.97 9.36
N THR A 203 7.41 -7.98 8.51
CA THR A 203 8.60 -8.16 7.65
C THR A 203 8.17 -8.09 6.19
N PRO A 204 8.15 -6.89 5.58
CA PRO A 204 7.49 -6.67 4.31
C PRO A 204 8.34 -7.20 3.14
N ARG A 205 7.67 -7.65 2.10
CA ARG A 205 8.27 -8.07 0.82
C ARG A 205 7.99 -7.00 -0.24
N PRO A 206 8.69 -7.01 -1.39
CA PRO A 206 8.48 -5.99 -2.43
C PRO A 206 7.02 -5.95 -2.93
N GLN A 207 6.39 -7.11 -3.08
CA GLN A 207 4.99 -7.22 -3.49
C GLN A 207 3.98 -6.73 -2.45
N ASP A 208 4.40 -6.53 -1.20
CA ASP A 208 3.54 -6.00 -0.15
C ASP A 208 3.42 -4.46 -0.28
N HIS A 209 4.18 -3.83 -1.17
CA HIS A 209 3.99 -2.42 -1.50
C HIS A 209 2.58 -2.15 -2.03
N SER A 210 1.96 -1.07 -1.55
CA SER A 210 0.59 -0.67 -1.85
C SER A 210 -0.50 -1.66 -1.39
N THR A 211 -0.14 -2.67 -0.59
CA THR A 211 -1.13 -3.54 0.05
C THR A 211 -1.72 -2.89 1.30
N ASN A 212 -2.92 -3.34 1.68
CA ASN A 212 -3.64 -2.79 2.81
C ASN A 212 -3.20 -3.43 4.13
N LEU A 213 -2.95 -2.60 5.13
CA LEU A 213 -2.82 -2.98 6.53
C LEU A 213 -3.99 -2.38 7.31
N THR A 214 -4.78 -3.25 7.93
CA THR A 214 -5.94 -2.84 8.74
C THR A 214 -5.68 -3.14 10.21
N CYS A 215 -5.81 -2.11 11.05
CA CYS A 215 -5.97 -2.30 12.49
C CYS A 215 -7.44 -2.12 12.85
N GLN A 216 -8.02 -3.12 13.50
CA GLN A 216 -9.37 -3.08 14.03
C GLN A 216 -9.33 -3.11 15.56
N VAL A 217 -10.20 -2.32 16.18
CA VAL A 217 -10.31 -2.15 17.61
C VAL A 217 -11.77 -2.36 18.02
N THR A 218 -11.98 -3.34 18.89
CA THR A 218 -13.30 -3.74 19.37
C THR A 218 -13.46 -3.33 20.83
N PHE A 219 -14.60 -2.71 21.14
CA PHE A 219 -14.98 -2.30 22.49
C PHE A 219 -16.07 -3.24 23.01
N PRO A 220 -15.69 -4.30 23.74
CA PRO A 220 -16.65 -5.29 24.20
C PRO A 220 -17.71 -4.70 25.13
N GLY A 221 -17.37 -3.67 25.91
CA GLY A 221 -18.30 -3.02 26.85
C GLY A 221 -19.56 -2.42 26.20
N ALA A 222 -19.44 -1.95 24.95
CA ALA A 222 -20.56 -1.41 24.17
C ALA A 222 -20.91 -2.25 22.93
N GLY A 223 -20.08 -3.22 22.54
CA GLY A 223 -20.29 -4.04 21.35
C GLY A 223 -20.03 -3.29 20.04
N VAL A 224 -19.16 -2.27 20.05
CA VAL A 224 -18.82 -1.47 18.87
C VAL A 224 -17.39 -1.76 18.40
N THR A 225 -17.16 -1.63 17.09
CA THR A 225 -15.86 -1.83 16.46
C THR A 225 -15.50 -0.62 15.61
N MET A 226 -14.21 -0.30 15.56
CA MET A 226 -13.65 0.72 14.67
C MET A 226 -12.40 0.18 14.02
N GLU A 227 -12.14 0.60 12.80
CA GLU A 227 -10.94 0.18 12.09
C GLU A 227 -10.29 1.34 11.35
N ARG A 228 -9.01 1.14 11.07
CA ARG A 228 -8.27 2.00 10.15
C ARG A 228 -7.44 1.14 9.23
N THR A 229 -7.53 1.45 7.96
CA THR A 229 -6.77 0.83 6.88
C THR A 229 -5.82 1.85 6.30
N ILE A 230 -4.55 1.45 6.12
CA ILE A 230 -3.53 2.23 5.42
C ILE A 230 -2.88 1.37 4.35
N GLN A 231 -2.26 2.00 3.36
CA GLN A 231 -1.44 1.30 2.37
C GLN A 231 0.03 1.29 2.79
N LEU A 232 0.69 0.16 2.61
CA LEU A 232 2.10 0.00 2.96
C LEU A 232 3.00 0.63 1.89
N ASN A 233 3.94 1.48 2.32
CA ASN A 233 5.00 1.98 1.47
C ASN A 233 6.30 1.25 1.78
N VAL A 234 6.65 0.25 0.97
CA VAL A 234 7.79 -0.64 1.21
C VAL A 234 8.93 -0.25 0.29
N SER A 235 10.09 0.10 0.83
CA SER A 235 11.29 0.38 0.06
C SER A 235 12.03 -0.91 -0.29
N TYR A 236 12.40 -1.04 -1.56
CA TYR A 236 13.11 -2.21 -2.08
C TYR A 236 14.03 -1.82 -3.24
N ALA A 237 15.16 -2.52 -3.34
CA ALA A 237 16.11 -2.33 -4.44
C ALA A 237 15.48 -2.71 -5.79
N PRO A 238 15.93 -2.08 -6.89
CA PRO A 238 15.41 -2.35 -8.23
C PRO A 238 15.53 -3.83 -8.58
N GLN A 239 14.51 -4.34 -9.24
CA GLN A 239 14.35 -5.71 -9.72
C GLN A 239 13.88 -5.68 -11.18
N LYS A 240 14.07 -6.80 -11.89
CA LYS A 240 13.57 -7.00 -13.27
C LYS A 240 13.97 -5.85 -14.23
N VAL A 241 15.25 -5.47 -14.25
CA VAL A 241 15.74 -4.45 -15.17
C VAL A 241 15.57 -4.91 -16.61
N ALA A 242 15.02 -4.06 -17.46
CA ALA A 242 14.73 -4.37 -18.84
C ALA A 242 15.04 -3.19 -19.77
N ILE A 243 15.44 -3.50 -21.01
CA ILE A 243 15.64 -2.53 -22.07
C ILE A 243 14.54 -2.71 -23.11
N SER A 244 13.78 -1.64 -23.35
CA SER A 244 12.80 -1.55 -24.43
C SER A 244 13.42 -0.81 -25.62
N ILE A 245 13.42 -1.46 -26.78
CA ILE A 245 14.04 -0.95 -28.00
C ILE A 245 12.94 -0.48 -28.93
N PHE A 246 13.02 0.77 -29.36
CA PHE A 246 12.12 1.36 -30.34
C PHE A 246 12.92 1.65 -31.62
N GLN A 247 12.54 1.01 -32.73
CA GLN A 247 13.17 1.17 -34.04
C GLN A 247 12.18 1.78 -35.03
N GLY A 248 12.23 3.10 -35.25
CA GLY A 248 11.29 3.78 -36.15
C GLY A 248 9.82 3.44 -35.85
N ASN A 249 9.10 2.88 -36.84
CA ASN A 249 7.70 2.49 -36.72
C ASN A 249 7.49 1.01 -36.30
N SER A 250 8.57 0.30 -35.94
CA SER A 250 8.50 -1.10 -35.50
C SER A 250 7.97 -1.20 -34.07
N ALA A 251 7.37 -2.36 -33.75
CA ALA A 251 6.97 -2.67 -32.39
C ALA A 251 8.17 -2.63 -31.43
N ALA A 252 7.94 -2.18 -30.19
CA ALA A 252 8.97 -2.14 -29.17
C ALA A 252 9.35 -3.56 -28.74
N PHE A 253 10.64 -3.87 -28.72
CA PHE A 253 11.15 -5.15 -28.22
C PHE A 253 11.65 -4.97 -26.79
N LYS A 254 11.23 -5.84 -25.86
CA LYS A 254 11.69 -5.82 -24.46
C LYS A 254 12.71 -6.91 -24.21
N ILE A 255 13.90 -6.52 -23.77
CA ILE A 255 15.00 -7.40 -23.38
C ILE A 255 15.09 -7.42 -21.87
N LEU A 256 15.09 -8.62 -21.27
CA LEU A 256 15.30 -8.82 -19.83
C LEU A 256 16.62 -9.52 -19.49
N GLN A 257 17.29 -10.09 -20.49
CA GLN A 257 18.51 -10.86 -20.29
C GLN A 257 19.74 -10.02 -20.58
N ASN A 258 20.73 -10.09 -19.69
CA ASN A 258 22.03 -9.46 -19.89
C ASN A 258 22.72 -10.06 -21.12
N THR A 259 23.48 -9.25 -21.85
CA THR A 259 24.21 -9.62 -23.07
C THR A 259 23.34 -10.12 -24.22
N SER A 260 22.20 -9.46 -24.44
CA SER A 260 21.42 -9.68 -25.65
C SER A 260 22.04 -8.92 -26.83
N SER A 261 21.97 -9.49 -28.03
CA SER A 261 22.49 -8.86 -29.26
C SER A 261 21.36 -8.27 -30.09
N LEU A 262 21.52 -7.04 -30.57
CA LEU A 262 20.57 -6.38 -31.48
C LEU A 262 21.27 -6.04 -32.81
N PRO A 263 20.88 -6.67 -33.93
CA PRO A 263 21.32 -6.25 -35.25
C PRO A 263 20.58 -4.97 -35.68
N VAL A 264 21.33 -4.00 -36.20
CA VAL A 264 20.85 -2.68 -36.62
C VAL A 264 21.43 -2.38 -37.99
N LEU A 265 20.65 -1.81 -38.91
CA LEU A 265 21.19 -1.33 -40.18
C LEU A 265 21.84 0.04 -40.01
N GLU A 266 22.95 0.26 -40.71
CA GLU A 266 23.61 1.57 -40.72
C GLU A 266 22.64 2.69 -41.14
N GLY A 267 22.69 3.81 -40.44
CA GLY A 267 21.83 4.98 -40.64
C GLY A 267 20.43 4.86 -40.00
N GLN A 268 20.09 3.76 -39.34
CA GLN A 268 18.83 3.64 -38.60
C GLN A 268 18.82 4.47 -37.32
N ALA A 269 17.64 4.97 -36.95
CA ALA A 269 17.40 5.64 -35.68
C ALA A 269 16.87 4.64 -34.63
N LEU A 270 17.52 4.61 -33.47
CA LEU A 270 17.12 3.80 -32.32
C LEU A 270 16.82 4.67 -31.11
N ARG A 271 15.83 4.23 -30.33
CA ARG A 271 15.57 4.76 -29.00
C ARG A 271 15.50 3.61 -28.02
N LEU A 272 16.40 3.62 -27.05
CA LEU A 272 16.52 2.61 -26.00
C LEU A 272 15.96 3.18 -24.70
N LEU A 273 15.02 2.48 -24.08
CA LEU A 273 14.42 2.85 -22.81
C LEU A 273 14.71 1.76 -21.78
N CYS A 274 15.45 2.12 -20.74
CA CYS A 274 15.66 1.26 -19.60
C CYS A 274 14.55 1.45 -18.57
N ASP A 275 14.09 0.35 -17.99
CA ASP A 275 13.06 0.32 -16.96
C ASP A 275 13.47 -0.67 -15.86
N ALA A 276 13.17 -0.33 -14.60
CA ALA A 276 13.51 -1.13 -13.43
C ALA A 276 12.47 -0.93 -12.33
N ASP A 277 11.97 -2.03 -11.76
CA ASP A 277 10.99 -2.01 -10.68
C ASP A 277 11.68 -1.84 -9.33
N GLY A 278 11.62 -0.64 -8.74
CA GLY A 278 12.21 -0.33 -7.44
C GLY A 278 11.40 0.76 -6.74
N ASN A 279 11.46 0.78 -5.40
CA ASN A 279 10.82 1.83 -4.61
C ASN A 279 11.77 2.40 -3.54
N PRO A 280 12.03 3.72 -3.54
CA PRO A 280 11.68 4.69 -4.58
C PRO A 280 12.24 4.33 -5.97
N PRO A 281 11.74 4.96 -7.05
CA PRO A 281 12.27 4.74 -8.40
C PRO A 281 13.79 4.90 -8.45
N ALA A 282 14.47 3.93 -9.06
CA ALA A 282 15.92 3.94 -9.18
C ALA A 282 16.39 5.02 -10.17
N HIS A 283 17.57 5.58 -9.92
CA HIS A 283 18.23 6.47 -10.86
C HIS A 283 18.81 5.68 -12.03
N LEU A 284 18.33 5.95 -13.24
CA LEU A 284 18.72 5.25 -14.46
C LEU A 284 19.79 6.03 -15.22
N SER A 285 20.82 5.32 -15.69
CA SER A 285 21.93 5.91 -16.45
C SER A 285 22.45 4.92 -17.48
N TRP A 286 22.87 5.43 -18.63
CA TRP A 286 23.46 4.64 -19.72
C TRP A 286 24.96 4.85 -19.82
N PHE A 287 25.66 3.77 -20.14
CA PHE A 287 27.10 3.72 -20.38
C PHE A 287 27.37 2.99 -21.70
N GLN A 288 28.36 3.46 -22.45
CA GLN A 288 28.90 2.72 -23.58
C GLN A 288 30.09 1.88 -23.08
N GLY A 289 30.12 0.60 -23.46
CA GLY A 289 31.02 -0.41 -22.95
C GLY A 289 30.67 -0.90 -21.55
N PHE A 290 31.64 -1.59 -20.92
CA PHE A 290 31.54 -2.01 -19.54
C PHE A 290 31.85 -0.82 -18.61
N PRO A 291 30.94 -0.42 -17.71
CA PRO A 291 31.15 0.73 -16.85
C PRO A 291 32.25 0.44 -15.82
N ALA A 292 33.32 1.25 -15.84
CA ALA A 292 34.22 1.37 -14.70
C ALA A 292 33.53 2.17 -13.58
N LEU A 293 33.97 2.00 -12.32
CA LEU A 293 33.36 2.67 -11.15
C LEU A 293 33.25 4.21 -11.33
N ASN A 294 34.24 4.80 -12.02
CA ASN A 294 34.36 6.24 -12.30
C ASN A 294 34.04 6.61 -13.76
N ALA A 295 33.40 5.72 -14.52
CA ALA A 295 33.01 6.04 -15.90
C ALA A 295 31.94 7.13 -15.92
N THR A 296 32.02 8.04 -16.90
CA THR A 296 31.01 9.06 -17.12
C THR A 296 29.84 8.49 -17.93
N PRO A 297 28.59 8.65 -17.47
CA PRO A 297 27.42 8.18 -18.22
C PRO A 297 27.24 8.98 -19.51
N ILE A 298 26.88 8.27 -20.59
CA ILE A 298 26.50 8.88 -21.87
C ILE A 298 25.09 9.50 -21.81
N SER A 299 24.24 8.98 -20.93
CA SER A 299 22.93 9.56 -20.59
C SER A 299 22.64 9.36 -19.11
N ASN A 300 22.16 10.42 -18.45
CA ASN A 300 21.71 10.41 -17.05
C ASN A 300 20.21 10.16 -16.91
N THR A 301 19.57 9.66 -17.96
CA THR A 301 18.15 9.31 -17.93
C THR A 301 17.98 7.84 -18.31
N GLY A 302 16.79 7.30 -18.08
CA GLY A 302 16.43 5.97 -18.59
C GLY A 302 16.40 5.89 -20.13
N VAL A 303 16.57 6.99 -20.85
CA VAL A 303 16.44 7.05 -22.31
C VAL A 303 17.80 7.31 -22.96
N LEU A 304 18.09 6.53 -24.02
CA LEU A 304 19.23 6.74 -24.90
C LEU A 304 18.72 6.79 -26.35
N GLU A 305 18.98 7.92 -27.02
CA GLU A 305 18.58 8.15 -28.41
C GLU A 305 19.82 8.11 -29.30
N LEU A 306 19.79 7.20 -30.28
CA LEU A 306 20.83 7.03 -31.30
C LEU A 306 20.21 7.40 -32.65
N PRO A 307 20.29 8.67 -33.08
CA PRO A 307 19.55 9.15 -34.25
C PRO A 307 20.04 8.53 -35.57
N GLN A 308 21.34 8.23 -35.68
CA GLN A 308 21.94 7.52 -36.82
C GLN A 308 23.00 6.56 -36.29
N VAL A 309 22.68 5.26 -36.32
CA VAL A 309 23.61 4.22 -35.90
C VAL A 309 24.63 3.94 -37.00
N GLY A 310 25.91 4.08 -36.69
CA GLY A 310 27.04 3.70 -37.55
C GLY A 310 28.06 2.85 -36.78
N SER A 311 29.25 2.69 -37.34
CA SER A 311 30.31 1.84 -36.76
C SER A 311 30.83 2.34 -35.40
N ALA A 312 30.65 3.62 -35.06
CA ALA A 312 31.07 4.19 -33.78
C ALA A 312 30.14 3.78 -32.63
N GLU A 313 28.89 3.51 -32.96
CA GLU A 313 27.85 3.05 -32.04
C GLU A 313 27.81 1.52 -31.94
N GLU A 314 28.65 0.79 -32.70
CA GLU A 314 28.80 -0.65 -32.52
C GLU A 314 29.50 -0.95 -31.19
N GLY A 315 28.91 -1.83 -30.39
CA GLY A 315 29.42 -2.20 -29.07
C GLY A 315 28.34 -2.38 -28.01
N ASP A 316 28.78 -2.50 -26.77
CA ASP A 316 27.91 -2.77 -25.63
C ASP A 316 27.34 -1.48 -25.05
N PHE A 317 26.04 -1.47 -24.76
CA PHE A 317 25.36 -0.41 -24.04
C PHE A 317 24.83 -0.97 -22.74
N THR A 318 25.34 -0.43 -21.62
CA THR A 318 24.97 -0.86 -20.29
C THR A 318 24.03 0.16 -19.67
N CYS A 319 22.81 -0.24 -19.36
CA CYS A 319 21.95 0.52 -18.45
C CYS A 319 22.26 0.13 -17.01
N ARG A 320 22.43 1.12 -16.14
CA ARG A 320 22.58 0.97 -14.70
C ARG A 320 21.41 1.63 -13.97
N ALA A 321 20.75 0.85 -13.13
CA ALA A 321 19.73 1.28 -12.19
C ALA A 321 20.33 1.37 -10.78
N GLN A 322 20.50 2.59 -10.29
CA GLN A 322 21.10 2.88 -8.98
C GLN A 322 20.03 3.21 -7.95
N HIS A 323 20.05 2.56 -6.79
CA HIS A 323 19.13 2.82 -5.69
C HIS A 323 19.88 2.75 -4.35
N PRO A 324 19.43 3.42 -3.28
CA PRO A 324 20.11 3.41 -1.97
C PRO A 324 20.30 2.00 -1.38
N LEU A 325 19.34 1.10 -1.61
CA LEU A 325 19.39 -0.28 -1.12
C LEU A 325 20.17 -1.24 -2.04
N GLY A 326 20.60 -0.80 -3.23
CA GLY A 326 21.30 -1.66 -4.18
C GLY A 326 21.27 -1.15 -5.61
N SER A 327 22.12 -1.70 -6.46
CA SER A 327 22.20 -1.35 -7.88
C SER A 327 22.17 -2.59 -8.76
N LEU A 328 21.50 -2.49 -9.90
CA LEU A 328 21.49 -3.52 -10.94
C LEU A 328 21.88 -2.92 -12.29
N GLN A 329 22.38 -3.76 -13.18
CA GLN A 329 22.76 -3.36 -14.53
C GLN A 329 22.39 -4.44 -15.55
N ILE A 330 22.11 -4.00 -16.78
CA ILE A 330 21.82 -4.86 -17.93
C ILE A 330 22.53 -4.29 -19.16
N SER A 331 23.10 -5.17 -19.99
CA SER A 331 23.88 -4.77 -21.17
C SER A 331 23.25 -5.31 -22.45
N LEU A 332 23.32 -4.50 -23.51
CA LEU A 332 22.84 -4.78 -24.85
C LEU A 332 23.98 -4.56 -25.84
N SER A 333 24.32 -5.58 -26.64
CA SER A 333 25.35 -5.46 -27.69
C SER A 333 24.69 -5.08 -29.01
N LEU A 334 25.03 -3.92 -29.56
CA LEU A 334 24.59 -3.48 -30.88
C LEU A 334 25.56 -3.97 -31.95
N PHE A 335 25.02 -4.59 -33.01
CA PHE A 335 25.77 -5.02 -34.19
C PHE A 335 25.27 -4.30 -35.43
N VAL A 336 26.16 -3.60 -36.14
CA VAL A 336 25.77 -2.77 -37.27
C VAL A 336 26.03 -3.50 -38.58
N HIS A 337 24.95 -3.74 -39.33
CA HIS A 337 25.02 -4.35 -40.64
C HIS A 337 25.00 -3.27 -41.73
N TRP A 338 26.00 -3.28 -42.59
CA TRP A 338 26.04 -2.45 -43.79
C TRP A 338 25.13 -3.07 -44.85
N LYS A 339 24.22 -2.27 -45.41
CA LYS A 339 23.65 -2.61 -46.71
C LYS A 339 24.65 -2.14 -47.76
N PRO A 340 25.27 -3.02 -48.57
CA PRO A 340 26.07 -2.55 -49.69
C PRO A 340 25.16 -1.72 -50.59
N GLU A 341 25.42 -0.41 -50.65
CA GLU A 341 24.72 0.54 -51.50
C GLU A 341 24.76 -0.03 -52.91
N GLY A 342 23.61 -0.48 -53.40
CA GLY A 342 23.46 -1.11 -54.70
C GLY A 342 23.56 -0.06 -55.81
N ARG A 343 24.70 0.60 -55.94
CA ARG A 343 24.95 1.56 -57.00
C ARG A 343 26.42 1.58 -57.41
N ALA A 344 26.79 0.63 -58.25
CA ALA A 344 27.62 0.81 -59.46
C ALA A 344 28.15 -0.54 -60.00
N GLY A 345 27.46 -1.65 -59.75
CA GLY A 345 27.68 -2.87 -60.53
C GLY A 345 27.05 -2.72 -61.92
N GLY A 346 27.80 -2.20 -62.89
CA GLY A 346 27.50 -2.49 -64.31
C GLY A 346 27.52 -1.33 -65.29
N VAL A 347 28.65 -0.61 -65.44
CA VAL A 347 29.01 -0.04 -66.76
C VAL A 347 30.18 -0.80 -67.40
N LEU A 348 30.78 -1.78 -66.73
CA LEU A 348 31.89 -2.56 -67.27
C LEU A 348 31.46 -3.87 -67.96
N GLY A 349 30.23 -3.93 -68.49
CA GLY A 349 29.75 -5.07 -69.29
C GLY A 349 30.20 -5.07 -70.76
N ALA A 350 31.02 -4.10 -71.20
CA ALA A 350 31.25 -3.90 -72.64
C ALA A 350 32.59 -4.44 -73.19
N VAL A 351 33.55 -4.90 -72.38
CA VAL A 351 34.92 -5.13 -72.92
C VAL A 351 35.48 -6.54 -72.79
N TRP A 352 34.89 -7.46 -72.01
CA TRP A 352 35.39 -8.84 -71.96
C TRP A 352 34.59 -9.86 -72.77
N GLY A 353 34.03 -9.44 -73.92
CA GLY A 353 33.41 -10.35 -74.90
C GLY A 353 34.30 -10.69 -76.11
N ALA A 354 35.43 -10.00 -76.30
CA ALA A 354 36.18 -10.09 -77.55
C ALA A 354 37.19 -11.24 -77.62
N SER A 355 37.55 -11.89 -76.51
CA SER A 355 38.56 -12.96 -76.52
C SER A 355 37.97 -14.37 -76.72
N ILE A 356 36.69 -14.59 -76.40
CA ILE A 356 36.06 -15.89 -76.61
C ILE A 356 35.62 -16.04 -78.07
N THR A 357 35.15 -14.97 -78.71
CA THR A 357 34.81 -15.02 -80.14
C THR A 357 36.05 -15.25 -81.00
N THR A 358 37.19 -14.61 -80.71
CA THR A 358 38.44 -14.92 -81.41
C THR A 358 38.90 -16.36 -81.18
N LEU A 359 38.81 -16.87 -79.95
CA LEU A 359 39.20 -18.26 -79.67
C LEU A 359 38.27 -19.27 -80.35
N VAL A 360 36.95 -19.03 -80.35
CA VAL A 360 35.98 -19.89 -81.06
C VAL A 360 36.17 -19.80 -82.57
N PHE A 361 36.42 -18.60 -83.12
CA PHE A 361 36.69 -18.45 -84.55
C PHE A 361 37.99 -19.15 -84.95
N LEU A 362 39.05 -19.02 -84.14
CA LEU A 362 40.31 -19.75 -84.34
C LEU A 362 40.10 -21.26 -84.22
N CYS A 363 39.30 -21.75 -83.25
CA CYS A 363 38.95 -23.15 -83.12
C CYS A 363 38.14 -23.68 -84.31
N VAL A 364 37.17 -22.93 -84.81
CA VAL A 364 36.39 -23.30 -86.01
C VAL A 364 37.28 -23.30 -87.26
N CYS A 365 38.17 -22.31 -87.41
CA CYS A 365 39.16 -22.30 -88.49
C CYS A 365 40.15 -23.47 -88.40
N PHE A 366 40.57 -23.85 -87.19
CA PHE A 366 41.45 -24.99 -86.97
C PHE A 366 40.75 -26.32 -87.27
N ILE A 367 39.49 -26.49 -86.83
CA ILE A 367 38.68 -27.66 -87.18
C ILE A 367 38.47 -27.74 -88.69
N PHE A 368 38.23 -26.63 -89.39
CA PHE A 368 38.12 -26.64 -90.87
C PHE A 368 39.45 -26.99 -91.57
N ARG A 369 40.60 -26.49 -91.07
CA ARG A 369 41.93 -26.84 -91.61
C ARG A 369 42.31 -28.30 -91.32
N VAL A 370 41.89 -28.85 -90.18
CA VAL A 370 42.12 -30.27 -89.85
C VAL A 370 41.14 -31.18 -90.61
N LYS A 371 39.91 -30.75 -90.86
CA LYS A 371 38.91 -31.55 -91.60
C LYS A 371 39.20 -31.60 -93.10
N THR A 372 39.87 -30.60 -93.68
CA THR A 372 40.41 -30.73 -95.05
C THR A 372 41.62 -31.65 -95.14
N ARG A 373 42.38 -31.85 -94.06
CA ARG A 373 43.53 -32.77 -94.06
C ARG A 373 43.24 -34.19 -93.54
N ARG A 374 42.09 -34.43 -92.88
CA ARG A 374 41.75 -35.76 -92.36
C ARG A 374 40.65 -36.49 -93.14
N LYS A 375 40.51 -36.21 -94.45
CA LYS A 375 39.55 -36.90 -95.34
C LYS A 375 40.04 -38.26 -95.88
N LYS A 376 40.98 -38.93 -95.20
CA LYS A 376 41.45 -40.27 -95.59
C LYS A 376 41.81 -41.07 -94.34
N ALA A 377 40.89 -41.88 -93.82
CA ALA A 377 41.18 -43.14 -93.13
C ALA A 377 39.89 -43.76 -92.58
N ALA A 378 39.63 -45.01 -93.02
CA ALA A 378 38.91 -46.12 -92.37
C ALA A 378 37.49 -45.83 -91.84
N GLN A 379 36.40 -46.20 -92.52
CA GLN A 379 35.86 -47.54 -92.82
C GLN A 379 35.18 -48.21 -91.59
N PRO A 380 33.93 -48.71 -91.74
CA PRO A 380 32.95 -48.78 -90.66
C PRO A 380 32.91 -50.15 -89.96
N VAL A 381 32.59 -50.15 -88.65
CA VAL A 381 32.29 -51.37 -87.89
C VAL A 381 30.88 -51.27 -87.32
N GLN A 382 29.98 -51.96 -88.01
CA GLN A 382 29.05 -52.97 -87.49
C GLN A 382 28.38 -52.76 -86.12
N ASN A 383 27.11 -52.36 -86.20
CA ASN A 383 25.91 -53.09 -85.72
C ASN A 383 25.91 -53.66 -84.29
N THR A 384 25.14 -53.03 -83.40
CA THR A 384 24.24 -53.76 -82.48
C THR A 384 23.12 -52.82 -82.04
N ASP A 385 21.91 -53.14 -82.48
CA ASP A 385 20.63 -52.71 -81.90
C ASP A 385 20.58 -53.12 -80.42
N ASP A 386 20.04 -52.28 -79.53
CA ASP A 386 18.87 -52.66 -78.71
C ASP A 386 18.45 -51.62 -77.64
N VAL A 387 17.14 -51.66 -77.36
CA VAL A 387 16.42 -51.18 -76.15
C VAL A 387 16.08 -49.68 -76.00
N ASN A 388 14.86 -49.42 -76.48
CA ASN A 388 13.74 -48.60 -76.01
C ASN A 388 13.88 -47.43 -74.98
N PRO A 389 13.09 -46.35 -75.18
CA PRO A 389 13.05 -45.16 -74.33
C PRO A 389 12.03 -45.27 -73.18
N VAL A 390 12.41 -44.81 -72.00
CA VAL A 390 11.47 -44.52 -70.91
C VAL A 390 11.35 -43.01 -70.76
N MET A 391 10.25 -42.49 -71.29
CA MET A 391 9.78 -41.12 -71.12
C MET A 391 9.18 -41.00 -69.71
N VAL A 392 9.87 -40.32 -68.79
CA VAL A 392 9.29 -39.90 -67.50
C VAL A 392 8.81 -38.46 -67.65
N SER A 393 7.56 -38.31 -68.05
CA SER A 393 6.79 -37.07 -67.98
C SER A 393 5.98 -37.04 -66.68
N GLY A 394 5.98 -35.90 -65.99
CA GLY A 394 4.88 -35.51 -65.10
C GLY A 394 5.22 -35.33 -63.62
N SER A 395 6.05 -34.33 -63.28
CA SER A 395 6.01 -33.76 -61.93
C SER A 395 4.88 -32.72 -61.89
N ARG A 396 3.70 -33.14 -61.43
CA ARG A 396 2.58 -32.25 -61.11
C ARG A 396 2.88 -31.59 -59.76
N GLY A 397 3.06 -30.28 -59.77
CA GLY A 397 3.21 -29.47 -58.56
C GLY A 397 1.99 -29.64 -57.64
N HIS A 398 2.25 -30.07 -56.40
CA HIS A 398 1.29 -30.02 -55.32
C HIS A 398 1.19 -28.60 -54.79
N GLN A 399 0.13 -27.90 -55.20
CA GLN A 399 -0.24 -26.59 -54.69
C GLN A 399 -1.18 -26.82 -53.50
N HIS A 400 -0.62 -26.98 -52.30
CA HIS A 400 -1.40 -27.08 -51.06
C HIS A 400 -1.84 -25.68 -50.65
N GLN A 401 -3.09 -25.36 -50.93
CA GLN A 401 -3.74 -24.12 -50.53
C GLN A 401 -4.14 -24.21 -49.05
N PHE A 402 -3.47 -23.41 -48.22
CA PHE A 402 -3.76 -23.28 -46.78
C PHE A 402 -5.08 -22.54 -46.60
N GLN A 403 -6.11 -23.24 -46.13
CA GLN A 403 -7.43 -22.67 -45.85
C GLN A 403 -7.57 -22.48 -44.33
N THR A 404 -7.43 -21.24 -43.88
CA THR A 404 -7.68 -20.78 -42.51
C THR A 404 -9.17 -20.92 -42.18
N GLY A 405 -9.55 -22.06 -41.60
CA GLY A 405 -10.84 -22.26 -40.96
C GLY A 405 -10.80 -21.71 -39.53
N ILE A 406 -11.55 -20.64 -39.28
CA ILE A 406 -11.82 -20.10 -37.95
C ILE A 406 -12.77 -21.09 -37.26
N VAL A 407 -12.24 -21.92 -36.37
CA VAL A 407 -13.05 -22.79 -35.50
C VAL A 407 -13.35 -22.01 -34.23
N SER A 408 -14.61 -21.60 -34.09
CA SER A 408 -15.16 -21.11 -32.82
C SER A 408 -15.33 -22.28 -31.86
N ASP A 409 -14.32 -22.54 -31.03
CA ASP A 409 -14.50 -23.44 -29.89
C ASP A 409 -15.29 -22.72 -28.80
N HIS A 410 -16.56 -23.11 -28.66
CA HIS A 410 -17.31 -22.86 -27.43
C HIS A 410 -16.69 -23.70 -26.30
N PRO A 411 -16.56 -23.14 -25.08
CA PRO A 411 -15.91 -23.83 -23.98
C PRO A 411 -16.73 -25.05 -23.56
N ALA A 412 -16.11 -26.23 -23.64
CA ALA A 412 -16.64 -27.46 -23.08
C ALA A 412 -16.72 -27.32 -21.55
N GLU A 413 -17.92 -27.55 -21.03
CA GLU A 413 -18.30 -27.49 -19.63
C GLU A 413 -17.49 -28.52 -18.81
N ALA A 414 -16.83 -28.04 -17.75
CA ALA A 414 -15.91 -28.83 -16.94
C ALA A 414 -16.67 -29.94 -16.19
N GLY A 415 -16.40 -31.20 -16.57
CA GLY A 415 -16.84 -32.37 -15.83
C GLY A 415 -16.16 -32.48 -14.45
N PRO A 416 -16.76 -33.21 -13.51
CA PRO A 416 -16.35 -33.27 -12.11
C PRO A 416 -14.93 -33.82 -11.94
N ILE A 417 -14.16 -33.11 -11.11
CA ILE A 417 -12.75 -33.34 -10.79
C ILE A 417 -12.62 -34.70 -10.09
N SER A 418 -11.90 -35.63 -10.73
CA SER A 418 -11.44 -36.87 -10.10
C SER A 418 -10.44 -36.53 -8.99
N GLU A 419 -10.66 -37.06 -7.79
CA GLU A 419 -9.76 -36.99 -6.63
C GLU A 419 -8.49 -37.81 -6.91
N ASP A 420 -7.59 -37.31 -7.75
CA ASP A 420 -6.25 -37.85 -7.84
C ASP A 420 -5.42 -37.32 -6.66
N GLU A 421 -5.02 -38.24 -5.78
CA GLU A 421 -4.23 -37.98 -4.58
C GLU A 421 -2.96 -37.20 -4.92
N GLN A 422 -2.86 -36.00 -4.36
CA GLN A 422 -1.76 -35.08 -4.63
C GLN A 422 -0.53 -35.48 -3.81
N GLU A 423 0.46 -36.12 -4.45
CA GLU A 423 1.75 -36.44 -3.83
C GLU A 423 2.48 -35.16 -3.39
N LEU A 424 2.61 -34.94 -2.08
CA LEU A 424 3.36 -33.83 -1.50
C LEU A 424 4.88 -34.07 -1.60
N HIS A 425 5.56 -33.25 -2.41
CA HIS A 425 7.01 -33.17 -2.43
C HIS A 425 7.52 -32.16 -1.38
N TYR A 426 8.33 -32.62 -0.41
CA TYR A 426 9.03 -31.76 0.55
C TYR A 426 10.55 -31.79 0.30
N ALA A 427 11.21 -30.66 0.56
CA ALA A 427 12.67 -30.51 0.50
C ALA A 427 13.21 -30.10 1.87
N VAL A 428 14.31 -30.73 2.30
CA VAL A 428 14.98 -30.45 3.58
C VAL A 428 16.25 -29.67 3.32
N LEU A 429 16.40 -28.49 3.94
CA LEU A 429 17.60 -27.65 3.85
C LEU A 429 18.46 -27.78 5.11
N HIS A 430 19.74 -28.13 4.93
CA HIS A 430 20.75 -28.15 5.99
C HIS A 430 21.58 -26.87 5.97
N PHE A 431 21.64 -26.16 7.10
CA PHE A 431 22.45 -24.96 7.26
C PHE A 431 23.73 -25.29 8.03
N HIS A 432 24.89 -25.09 7.38
CA HIS A 432 26.17 -25.13 8.08
C HIS A 432 26.44 -23.78 8.75
N LYS A 433 26.74 -23.82 10.05
CA LYS A 433 27.02 -22.63 10.87
C LYS A 433 28.38 -22.05 10.46
N VAL A 434 28.40 -20.79 10.00
CA VAL A 434 29.63 -20.08 9.61
C VAL A 434 30.44 -19.75 10.87
N GLN A 435 31.72 -20.14 10.90
CA GLN A 435 32.65 -19.85 11.99
C GLN A 435 33.01 -18.35 11.98
N PRO A 436 32.97 -17.63 13.12
CA PRO A 436 33.31 -16.21 13.19
C PRO A 436 34.79 -15.98 12.86
N GLN A 437 35.07 -15.03 11.96
CA GLN A 437 36.44 -14.57 11.67
C GLN A 437 36.82 -13.47 12.66
N GLU A 438 37.96 -13.65 13.33
CA GLU A 438 38.44 -12.78 14.40
C GLU A 438 38.85 -11.38 13.87
N PRO A 439 38.41 -10.29 14.52
CA PRO A 439 38.61 -8.92 14.03
C PRO A 439 40.07 -8.50 14.09
N LYS A 440 40.61 -8.01 12.96
CA LYS A 440 41.91 -7.32 12.90
C LYS A 440 41.77 -5.96 13.60
N VAL A 441 42.51 -5.79 14.68
CA VAL A 441 42.66 -4.53 15.42
C VAL A 441 43.39 -3.53 14.54
N THR A 442 42.69 -2.48 14.10
CA THR A 442 43.30 -1.27 13.52
C THR A 442 43.27 -0.18 14.58
N ASP A 443 44.46 0.30 14.96
CA ASP A 443 44.65 1.40 15.89
C ASP A 443 44.11 2.71 15.30
N THR A 444 43.02 3.22 15.87
CA THR A 444 42.44 4.51 15.49
C THR A 444 43.03 5.59 16.40
N GLU A 445 43.87 6.46 15.85
CA GLU A 445 44.47 7.59 16.55
C GLU A 445 43.45 8.73 16.70
N TYR A 446 43.14 9.11 17.94
CA TYR A 446 42.21 10.20 18.26
C TYR A 446 42.94 11.53 18.37
N SER A 447 42.48 12.55 17.65
CA SER A 447 42.95 13.94 17.79
C SER A 447 41.96 14.78 18.62
N GLU A 448 42.43 15.28 19.75
CA GLU A 448 41.67 16.02 20.78
C GLU A 448 41.49 17.50 20.38
N ILE A 449 40.24 17.99 20.30
CA ILE A 449 39.92 19.38 19.93
C ILE A 449 39.88 20.23 21.20
N LYS A 450 40.87 21.12 21.37
CA LYS A 450 40.90 22.14 22.44
C LYS A 450 39.95 23.29 22.15
N ILE A 451 38.92 23.44 22.97
CA ILE A 451 38.02 24.61 22.96
C ILE A 451 38.62 25.68 23.88
N HIS A 452 38.96 26.85 23.33
CA HIS A 452 39.39 28.02 24.11
C HIS A 452 38.21 28.56 24.93
N LYS A 453 38.45 28.77 26.22
CA LYS A 453 37.49 29.28 27.22
C LYS A 453 37.03 30.70 26.95
#